data_AF-A0AAC8VXC4-F1
#
_entry.id   AF-A0AAC8VXC4-F1
#
_cell.length_a   1.000
_cell.length_b   1.000
_cell.length_c   1.000
_cell.angle_alpha   90.00
_cell.angle_beta   90.00
_cell.angle_gamma   90.00
#
_symmetry.space_group_name_H-M   'P 1'
#
loop_
_entity.id
_entity.type
_entity.pdbx_description
1 polymer ?
#
loop_
_entity_poly.entity_id
_entity_poly.type
_entity_poly.pdbx_seq_one_letter_code
_entity_poly.pdbx_strand_id
1 'polypeptide(L)'
;MSQSVLTDYISALLASGTPHWGSNGTVLDGSAVGGAVTVTYAFLTSSRQVSSADSSGFATMSTAQRAAVRQALAAWSAVANITFVETTDVSGATIAFGTNRQYGQSAAYAYYPSTASQGGQVFLANDSAANSSPTLGSYGYLTLVHEIGHALGLKHPGNYNAGSSDGTEGPYLPTATDNYAYSIMSYVDNDALPSGSYLTGPSLYDIAAIQYLYGANTATGAGDTSYTLNSASFTTLWDASGRNGLDGSAQTAALSLDLRAGGFSTAGSTLFLALAYGTTIQQATGGSGDDSITVNSLGNVLDGGAGTDTVVFSGTRSQYRVLQFDGGRYVVSGADGNDLLTGIEYLRFSDTGTALAASVSGSFDALRYIASSGDLIAAFGTDAGAGTQHFATNGLYEGRSLTGFDPYNYLAGYGDLLNAFGSDAGAATRHYIEFGNREGRSATLFDTLSYEASNPDLIAAFGSDSEAVELHYIVYGRFEGRSFTAFDAAAYLAVNPDVAAAVSGSLTGAKQHYVSYGYAEGRALA
;
A
#
# COMPACT_ATOMS: atom_id res chain seq x y z
N MET A 1 -7.03 1.84 -7.57
CA MET A 1 -8.51 1.93 -7.69
C MET A 1 -8.99 3.07 -6.82
N SER A 2 -10.03 3.82 -7.20
CA SER A 2 -10.60 4.86 -6.32
C SER A 2 -11.42 4.24 -5.19
N GLN A 3 -11.57 4.97 -4.08
CA GLN A 3 -12.40 4.54 -2.95
C GLN A 3 -13.87 4.29 -3.35
N SER A 4 -14.40 5.08 -4.29
CA SER A 4 -15.76 4.91 -4.80
C SER A 4 -15.96 3.56 -5.47
N VAL A 5 -15.04 3.16 -6.37
CA VAL A 5 -15.12 1.88 -7.07
C VAL A 5 -14.98 0.71 -6.11
N LEU A 6 -14.09 0.81 -5.11
CA LEU A 6 -13.97 -0.22 -4.07
C LEU A 6 -15.27 -0.36 -3.26
N THR A 7 -15.95 0.76 -2.97
CA THR A 7 -17.24 0.74 -2.25
C THR A 7 -18.33 0.05 -3.06
N ASP A 8 -18.38 0.26 -4.38
CA ASP A 8 -19.31 -0.44 -5.26
C ASP A 8 -19.03 -1.95 -5.28
N TYR A 9 -17.75 -2.34 -5.28
CA TYR A 9 -17.35 -3.75 -5.30
C TYR A 9 -17.61 -4.45 -3.97
N ILE A 10 -17.39 -3.77 -2.84
CA ILE A 10 -17.84 -4.24 -1.53
C ILE A 10 -19.35 -4.47 -1.56
N SER A 11 -20.11 -3.50 -2.07
CA SER A 11 -21.58 -3.60 -2.13
C SER A 11 -22.06 -4.78 -2.98
N ALA A 12 -21.31 -5.16 -4.03
CA ALA A 12 -21.62 -6.33 -4.85
C ALA A 12 -21.46 -7.67 -4.10
N LEU A 13 -20.81 -7.68 -2.94
CA LEU A 13 -20.62 -8.84 -2.08
C LEU A 13 -21.54 -8.86 -0.87
N LEU A 14 -22.38 -7.84 -0.67
CA LEU A 14 -23.31 -7.75 0.45
C LEU A 14 -24.74 -8.10 0.01
N ALA A 15 -25.42 -8.96 0.78
CA ALA A 15 -26.84 -9.21 0.60
C ALA A 15 -27.68 -7.95 0.94
N SER A 16 -28.89 -7.87 0.40
CA SER A 16 -29.85 -6.82 0.67
C SER A 16 -30.23 -6.82 2.15
N GLY A 17 -30.23 -5.61 2.72
CA GLY A 17 -30.34 -5.44 4.16
C GLY A 17 -29.11 -5.88 4.93
N THR A 18 -28.00 -6.25 4.26
CA THR A 18 -26.67 -6.49 4.84
C THR A 18 -26.69 -7.27 6.16
N PRO A 19 -27.35 -8.45 6.20
CA PRO A 19 -27.48 -9.22 7.43
C PRO A 19 -26.12 -9.71 7.91
N HIS A 20 -25.74 -9.35 9.13
CA HIS A 20 -24.48 -9.77 9.74
C HIS A 20 -24.62 -9.93 11.26
N TRP A 21 -23.70 -10.66 11.88
CA TRP A 21 -23.79 -10.98 13.30
C TRP A 21 -23.37 -9.79 14.17
N GLY A 22 -24.25 -9.39 15.09
CA GLY A 22 -23.94 -8.47 16.16
C GLY A 22 -23.57 -9.17 17.46
N SER A 23 -23.31 -8.38 18.50
CA SER A 23 -23.02 -8.91 19.83
C SER A 23 -24.15 -9.80 20.36
N ASN A 24 -23.80 -10.82 21.15
CA ASN A 24 -24.73 -11.75 21.78
C ASN A 24 -25.69 -12.47 20.80
N GLY A 25 -25.22 -12.74 19.58
CA GLY A 25 -26.01 -13.47 18.57
C GLY A 25 -27.16 -12.66 17.95
N THR A 26 -27.13 -11.33 18.09
CA THR A 26 -28.06 -10.44 17.36
C THR A 26 -27.75 -10.44 15.86
N VAL A 27 -28.72 -10.04 15.05
CA VAL A 27 -28.54 -9.84 13.60
C VAL A 27 -28.73 -8.36 13.30
N LEU A 28 -27.71 -7.77 12.68
CA LEU A 28 -27.68 -6.38 12.24
C LEU A 28 -28.03 -6.29 10.75
N ASP A 29 -28.48 -5.12 10.32
CA ASP A 29 -29.02 -4.88 8.97
C ASP A 29 -28.19 -3.87 8.13
N GLY A 30 -26.91 -3.73 8.48
CA GLY A 30 -26.00 -2.75 7.86
C GLY A 30 -26.15 -1.31 8.37
N SER A 31 -27.08 -1.02 9.29
CA SER A 31 -27.19 0.31 9.92
C SER A 31 -26.00 0.65 10.85
N ALA A 32 -25.32 -0.37 11.36
CA ALA A 32 -24.05 -0.28 12.07
C ALA A 32 -23.12 -1.36 11.53
N VAL A 33 -21.89 -0.98 11.14
CA VAL A 33 -20.88 -1.87 10.55
C VAL A 33 -19.51 -1.57 11.16
N GLY A 34 -18.53 -2.45 10.93
CA GLY A 34 -17.16 -2.30 11.41
C GLY A 34 -16.94 -2.74 12.86
N GLY A 35 -17.97 -3.31 13.50
CA GLY A 35 -17.94 -3.72 14.91
C GLY A 35 -17.36 -5.11 15.11
N ALA A 36 -16.41 -5.23 16.05
CA ALA A 36 -15.89 -6.53 16.47
C ALA A 36 -17.01 -7.41 17.06
N VAL A 37 -16.95 -8.73 16.81
CA VAL A 37 -17.97 -9.67 17.25
C VAL A 37 -17.38 -10.99 17.76
N THR A 38 -18.04 -11.60 18.73
CA THR A 38 -17.82 -12.98 19.12
C THR A 38 -18.96 -13.84 18.57
N VAL A 39 -18.62 -14.81 17.72
CA VAL A 39 -19.57 -15.72 17.07
C VAL A 39 -19.38 -17.11 17.65
N THR A 40 -20.43 -17.67 18.25
CA THR A 40 -20.39 -19.07 18.70
C THR A 40 -20.67 -20.01 17.54
N TYR A 41 -19.98 -21.14 17.50
CA TYR A 41 -20.26 -22.18 16.51
C TYR A 41 -20.33 -23.57 17.14
N ALA A 42 -21.10 -24.46 16.50
CA ALA A 42 -21.23 -25.84 16.92
C ALA A 42 -21.34 -26.82 15.74
N PHE A 43 -21.12 -28.10 16.02
CA PHE A 43 -21.32 -29.18 15.06
C PHE A 43 -22.63 -29.90 15.36
N LEU A 44 -23.54 -29.92 14.40
CA LEU A 44 -24.86 -30.53 14.51
C LEU A 44 -24.74 -32.03 14.84
N THR A 45 -25.52 -32.49 15.83
CA THR A 45 -25.68 -33.92 16.19
C THR A 45 -26.95 -34.52 15.59
N SER A 46 -27.89 -33.68 15.19
CA SER A 46 -29.09 -33.97 14.40
C SER A 46 -29.42 -32.76 13.52
N SER A 47 -30.20 -32.94 12.46
CA SER A 47 -30.68 -31.82 11.64
C SER A 47 -31.58 -30.92 12.50
N ARG A 48 -31.27 -29.61 12.61
CA ARG A 48 -32.08 -28.61 13.32
C ARG A 48 -33.31 -28.17 12.47
N GLN A 49 -34.01 -29.16 11.93
CA GLN A 49 -34.87 -29.10 10.73
C GLN A 49 -35.64 -27.81 10.55
N VAL A 50 -35.35 -27.14 9.43
CA VAL A 50 -36.17 -26.04 8.93
C VAL A 50 -36.75 -26.39 7.55
N SER A 51 -36.03 -27.16 6.73
CA SER A 51 -36.52 -27.70 5.46
C SER A 51 -36.32 -29.21 5.31
N SER A 52 -37.03 -29.83 4.36
CA SER A 52 -36.83 -31.23 3.98
C SER A 52 -35.44 -31.48 3.41
N ALA A 53 -34.81 -30.48 2.78
CA ALA A 53 -33.45 -30.58 2.25
C ALA A 53 -32.42 -30.74 3.37
N ASP A 54 -32.50 -29.94 4.43
CA ASP A 54 -31.56 -29.99 5.58
C ASP A 54 -31.55 -31.37 6.25
N SER A 55 -32.70 -32.05 6.23
CA SER A 55 -32.87 -33.37 6.83
C SER A 55 -32.44 -34.55 5.96
N SER A 56 -32.32 -34.33 4.65
CA SER A 56 -32.16 -35.42 3.68
C SER A 56 -30.82 -36.13 3.85
N GLY A 57 -30.84 -37.36 4.36
CA GLY A 57 -29.62 -38.13 4.58
C GLY A 57 -28.60 -37.43 5.48
N PHE A 58 -29.09 -36.65 6.45
CA PHE A 58 -28.25 -35.90 7.39
C PHE A 58 -27.21 -36.82 8.06
N ALA A 59 -25.97 -36.33 8.15
CA ALA A 59 -24.93 -36.96 8.94
C ALA A 59 -24.09 -35.90 9.68
N THR A 60 -23.59 -36.28 10.85
CA THR A 60 -22.69 -35.43 11.63
C THR A 60 -21.34 -35.30 10.92
N MET A 61 -20.67 -34.15 11.09
CA MET A 61 -19.36 -33.96 10.50
C MET A 61 -18.31 -34.88 11.13
N SER A 62 -17.47 -35.47 10.28
CA SER A 62 -16.31 -36.29 10.65
C SER A 62 -15.23 -35.45 11.33
N THR A 63 -14.26 -36.09 11.99
CA THR A 63 -13.11 -35.39 12.61
C THR A 63 -12.35 -34.53 11.59
N ALA A 64 -12.16 -35.03 10.37
CA ALA A 64 -11.46 -34.28 9.31
C ALA A 64 -12.24 -33.03 8.89
N GLN A 65 -13.55 -33.16 8.69
CA GLN A 65 -14.43 -32.02 8.34
C GLN A 65 -14.43 -30.97 9.46
N ARG A 66 -14.53 -31.39 10.74
CA ARG A 66 -14.48 -30.47 11.89
C ARG A 66 -13.14 -29.74 11.99
N ALA A 67 -12.04 -30.41 11.69
CA ALA A 67 -10.71 -29.79 11.66
C ALA A 67 -10.62 -28.73 10.55
N ALA A 68 -11.11 -29.05 9.35
CA ALA A 68 -11.15 -28.11 8.22
C ALA A 68 -12.03 -26.89 8.50
N VAL A 69 -13.20 -27.06 9.14
CA VAL A 69 -14.07 -25.95 9.57
C VAL A 69 -13.30 -24.98 10.48
N ARG A 70 -12.58 -25.49 11.48
CA ARG A 70 -11.80 -24.64 12.40
C ARG A 70 -10.71 -23.85 11.67
N GLN A 71 -10.05 -24.46 10.70
CA GLN A 71 -9.05 -23.78 9.86
C GLN A 71 -9.69 -22.70 8.98
N ALA A 72 -10.85 -22.98 8.37
CA ALA A 72 -11.56 -22.01 7.54
C ALA A 72 -12.10 -20.82 8.36
N LEU A 73 -12.61 -21.07 9.57
CA LEU A 73 -12.98 -20.02 10.53
C LEU A 73 -11.76 -19.17 10.92
N ALA A 74 -10.61 -19.81 11.14
CA ALA A 74 -9.36 -19.11 11.45
C ALA A 74 -8.94 -18.17 10.31
N ALA A 75 -9.08 -18.59 9.05
CA ALA A 75 -8.76 -17.76 7.89
C ALA A 75 -9.62 -16.47 7.82
N TRP A 76 -10.91 -16.54 8.17
CA TRP A 76 -11.77 -15.36 8.28
C TRP A 76 -11.41 -14.46 9.47
N SER A 77 -11.15 -15.06 10.64
CA SER A 77 -10.75 -14.27 11.82
C SER A 77 -9.38 -13.63 11.70
N ALA A 78 -8.51 -14.14 10.82
CA ALA A 78 -7.20 -13.55 10.56
C ALA A 78 -7.31 -12.16 9.94
N VAL A 79 -8.38 -11.87 9.19
CA VAL A 79 -8.53 -10.63 8.40
C VAL A 79 -9.55 -9.65 8.98
N ALA A 80 -10.50 -10.11 9.79
CA ALA A 80 -11.55 -9.28 10.40
C ALA A 80 -11.72 -9.56 11.90
N ASN A 81 -12.28 -8.60 12.65
CA ASN A 81 -12.46 -8.70 14.11
C ASN A 81 -13.61 -9.64 14.52
N ILE A 82 -13.49 -10.91 14.13
CA ILE A 82 -14.44 -11.97 14.43
C ILE A 82 -13.74 -12.99 15.31
N THR A 83 -14.23 -13.17 16.54
CA THR A 83 -13.76 -14.23 17.44
C THR A 83 -14.71 -15.41 17.37
N PHE A 84 -14.24 -16.53 16.84
CA PHE A 84 -15.03 -17.77 16.81
C PHE A 84 -14.82 -18.60 18.08
N VAL A 85 -15.92 -19.03 18.69
CA VAL A 85 -15.90 -19.84 19.92
C VAL A 85 -16.72 -21.11 19.72
N GLU A 86 -16.07 -22.27 19.78
CA GLU A 86 -16.78 -23.55 19.75
C GLU A 86 -17.62 -23.73 21.02
N THR A 87 -18.86 -24.17 20.87
CA THR A 87 -19.76 -24.46 22.00
C THR A 87 -20.37 -25.86 21.89
N THR A 88 -20.71 -26.44 23.03
CA THR A 88 -21.49 -27.68 23.13
C THR A 88 -23.00 -27.43 23.11
N ASP A 89 -23.45 -26.18 23.30
CA ASP A 89 -24.84 -25.78 23.11
C ASP A 89 -25.14 -25.59 21.61
N VAL A 90 -25.45 -26.70 20.94
CA VAL A 90 -25.81 -26.73 19.52
C VAL A 90 -27.05 -25.88 19.23
N SER A 91 -27.98 -25.74 20.19
CA SER A 91 -29.22 -25.01 19.98
C SER A 91 -29.06 -23.49 20.07
N GLY A 92 -28.11 -23.03 20.89
CA GLY A 92 -27.77 -21.62 21.06
C GLY A 92 -26.61 -21.13 20.18
N ALA A 93 -25.95 -22.00 19.41
CA ALA A 93 -24.88 -21.60 18.52
C ALA A 93 -25.38 -20.69 17.39
N THR A 94 -24.62 -19.62 17.11
CA THR A 94 -24.89 -18.67 16.03
C THR A 94 -24.68 -19.31 14.65
N ILE A 95 -23.60 -20.07 14.50
CA ILE A 95 -23.30 -20.83 13.29
C ILE A 95 -23.30 -22.32 13.63
N ALA A 96 -23.92 -23.16 12.80
CA ALA A 96 -23.94 -24.59 13.03
C ALA A 96 -23.62 -25.38 11.76
N PHE A 97 -22.75 -26.38 11.92
CA PHE A 97 -22.21 -27.13 10.79
C PHE A 97 -22.74 -28.57 10.77
N GLY A 98 -23.19 -29.02 9.61
CA GLY A 98 -23.63 -30.39 9.37
C GLY A 98 -23.35 -30.86 7.95
N THR A 99 -23.85 -32.05 7.62
CA THR A 99 -23.81 -32.58 6.26
C THR A 99 -25.15 -33.20 5.89
N ASN A 100 -25.49 -33.19 4.60
CA ASN A 100 -26.69 -33.84 4.06
C ASN A 100 -26.45 -34.33 2.64
N ARG A 101 -27.40 -35.07 2.07
CA ARG A 101 -27.37 -35.48 0.66
C ARG A 101 -27.93 -34.38 -0.23
N GLN A 102 -27.15 -33.96 -1.22
CA GLN A 102 -27.51 -32.87 -2.14
C GLN A 102 -27.68 -33.35 -3.59
N TYR A 103 -27.51 -34.65 -3.86
CA TYR A 103 -27.80 -35.32 -5.13
C TYR A 103 -27.09 -34.70 -6.35
N GLY A 104 -25.89 -34.16 -6.13
CA GLY A 104 -25.09 -33.49 -7.16
C GLY A 104 -25.63 -32.13 -7.61
N GLN A 105 -26.61 -31.54 -6.92
CA GLN A 105 -27.13 -30.20 -7.22
C GLN A 105 -26.18 -29.09 -6.77
N SER A 106 -25.47 -29.33 -5.67
CA SER A 106 -24.51 -28.41 -5.06
C SER A 106 -23.44 -29.18 -4.29
N ALA A 107 -22.28 -28.53 -4.07
CA ALA A 107 -21.23 -29.08 -3.21
C ALA A 107 -21.49 -28.77 -1.73
N ALA A 108 -22.12 -27.64 -1.44
CA ALA A 108 -22.60 -27.24 -0.13
C ALA A 108 -23.62 -26.12 -0.26
N TYR A 109 -24.19 -25.69 0.86
CA TYR A 109 -24.92 -24.43 0.96
C TYR A 109 -24.91 -23.92 2.41
N ALA A 110 -25.22 -22.64 2.56
CA ALA A 110 -25.34 -21.97 3.85
C ALA A 110 -26.52 -21.00 3.88
N TYR A 111 -26.95 -20.67 5.08
CA TYR A 111 -27.94 -19.63 5.33
C TYR A 111 -27.26 -18.38 5.87
N TYR A 112 -27.68 -17.21 5.37
CA TYR A 112 -27.27 -15.91 5.91
C TYR A 112 -27.54 -15.77 7.41
N PRO A 113 -26.87 -14.79 8.06
CA PRO A 113 -27.21 -14.36 9.40
C PRO A 113 -28.71 -14.06 9.54
N SER A 114 -29.35 -14.74 10.50
CA SER A 114 -30.80 -14.63 10.72
C SER A 114 -31.16 -15.06 12.14
N THR A 115 -32.23 -14.48 12.69
CA THR A 115 -32.81 -14.90 13.96
C THR A 115 -33.69 -16.14 13.84
N ALA A 116 -34.01 -16.56 12.60
CA ALA A 116 -34.70 -17.81 12.34
C ALA A 116 -33.80 -19.01 12.65
N SER A 117 -34.38 -20.18 12.90
CA SER A 117 -33.64 -21.37 13.34
C SER A 117 -32.57 -21.85 12.35
N GLN A 118 -32.71 -21.53 11.06
CA GLN A 118 -31.76 -21.85 10.00
C GLN A 118 -30.58 -20.89 9.90
N GLY A 119 -30.65 -19.70 10.52
CA GLY A 119 -29.63 -18.66 10.39
C GLY A 119 -28.23 -19.20 10.70
N GLY A 120 -27.26 -18.92 9.83
CA GLY A 120 -25.88 -19.38 9.98
C GLY A 120 -25.66 -20.88 9.89
N GLN A 121 -26.65 -21.70 9.51
CA GLN A 121 -26.41 -23.12 9.29
C GLN A 121 -25.64 -23.34 7.98
N VAL A 122 -24.69 -24.27 8.00
CA VAL A 122 -23.83 -24.66 6.87
C VAL A 122 -23.90 -26.17 6.68
N PHE A 123 -24.19 -26.62 5.45
CA PHE A 123 -24.31 -28.02 5.10
C PHE A 123 -23.40 -28.41 3.93
N LEU A 124 -22.42 -29.29 4.19
CA LEU A 124 -21.65 -29.93 3.12
C LEU A 124 -22.43 -31.10 2.51
N ALA A 125 -22.32 -31.28 1.19
CA ALA A 125 -22.83 -32.47 0.52
C ALA A 125 -22.02 -33.70 0.95
N ASN A 126 -22.65 -34.65 1.63
CA ASN A 126 -22.01 -35.90 2.07
C ASN A 126 -21.99 -37.00 1.01
N ASP A 127 -22.62 -36.75 -0.14
CA ASP A 127 -22.54 -37.54 -1.36
C ASP A 127 -21.50 -37.00 -2.36
N SER A 128 -20.72 -35.97 -1.98
CA SER A 128 -19.56 -35.47 -2.73
C SER A 128 -18.24 -35.98 -2.15
N ALA A 129 -17.42 -36.64 -2.97
CA ALA A 129 -16.12 -37.17 -2.55
C ALA A 129 -15.16 -36.07 -2.07
N ALA A 130 -15.22 -34.88 -2.68
CA ALA A 130 -14.37 -33.73 -2.34
C ALA A 130 -14.58 -33.24 -0.89
N ASN A 131 -15.75 -33.47 -0.31
CA ASN A 131 -16.11 -33.03 1.04
C ASN A 131 -15.82 -34.05 2.14
N SER A 132 -15.40 -35.27 1.78
CA SER A 132 -15.23 -36.37 2.75
C SER A 132 -14.09 -36.13 3.73
N SER A 133 -12.97 -35.57 3.25
CA SER A 133 -11.79 -35.23 4.04
C SER A 133 -11.10 -33.96 3.51
N PRO A 134 -11.72 -32.77 3.69
CA PRO A 134 -11.17 -31.51 3.18
C PRO A 134 -9.81 -31.18 3.82
N THR A 135 -8.87 -30.72 3.02
CA THR A 135 -7.54 -30.23 3.43
C THR A 135 -7.23 -28.90 2.75
N LEU A 136 -6.31 -28.10 3.28
CA LEU A 136 -5.82 -26.89 2.61
C LEU A 136 -5.45 -27.18 1.15
N GLY A 137 -5.88 -26.30 0.23
CA GLY A 137 -5.67 -26.46 -1.21
C GLY A 137 -6.66 -27.39 -1.91
N SER A 138 -7.55 -28.08 -1.19
CA SER A 138 -8.59 -28.92 -1.79
C SER A 138 -9.87 -28.15 -2.09
N TYR A 139 -10.64 -28.60 -3.09
CA TYR A 139 -11.94 -28.01 -3.43
C TYR A 139 -12.94 -28.04 -2.26
N GLY A 140 -12.95 -29.11 -1.47
CA GLY A 140 -13.81 -29.19 -0.28
C GLY A 140 -13.44 -28.18 0.80
N TYR A 141 -12.16 -27.77 0.89
CA TYR A 141 -11.75 -26.71 1.81
C TYR A 141 -12.14 -25.32 1.30
N LEU A 142 -11.95 -25.06 -0.01
CA LEU A 142 -12.47 -23.84 -0.65
C LEU A 142 -13.98 -23.70 -0.41
N THR A 143 -14.72 -24.79 -0.58
CA THR A 143 -16.17 -24.84 -0.33
C THR A 143 -16.50 -24.42 1.11
N LEU A 144 -15.74 -24.90 2.11
CA LEU A 144 -15.94 -24.48 3.50
C LEU A 144 -15.69 -22.99 3.72
N VAL A 145 -14.62 -22.43 3.15
CA VAL A 145 -14.34 -20.99 3.28
C VAL A 145 -15.46 -20.16 2.64
N HIS A 146 -15.93 -20.58 1.47
CA HIS A 146 -17.05 -19.97 0.74
C HIS A 146 -18.35 -19.98 1.56
N GLU A 147 -18.78 -21.16 2.04
CA GLU A 147 -20.03 -21.26 2.81
C GLU A 147 -19.99 -20.49 4.13
N ILE A 148 -18.81 -20.40 4.76
CA ILE A 148 -18.64 -19.55 5.93
C ILE A 148 -18.80 -18.07 5.56
N GLY A 149 -18.38 -17.64 4.37
CA GLY A 149 -18.64 -16.29 3.85
C GLY A 149 -20.13 -15.96 3.82
N HIS A 150 -20.97 -16.87 3.31
CA HIS A 150 -22.43 -16.76 3.39
C HIS A 150 -22.95 -16.71 4.82
N ALA A 151 -22.49 -17.62 5.69
CA ALA A 151 -22.88 -17.64 7.10
C ALA A 151 -22.42 -16.39 7.87
N LEU A 152 -21.51 -15.59 7.31
CA LEU A 152 -21.06 -14.29 7.84
C LEU A 152 -21.73 -13.09 7.16
N GLY A 153 -22.50 -13.28 6.09
CA GLY A 153 -23.30 -12.23 5.43
C GLY A 153 -22.87 -11.85 4.01
N LEU A 154 -21.89 -12.54 3.42
CA LEU A 154 -21.45 -12.27 2.05
C LEU A 154 -22.30 -13.03 1.02
N LYS A 155 -22.66 -12.42 -0.10
CA LYS A 155 -23.37 -13.07 -1.21
C LYS A 155 -22.44 -13.40 -2.36
N HIS A 156 -22.92 -14.20 -3.33
CA HIS A 156 -22.22 -14.33 -4.60
C HIS A 156 -22.11 -12.97 -5.31
N PRO A 157 -20.99 -12.70 -6.00
CA PRO A 157 -20.77 -11.45 -6.70
C PRO A 157 -21.54 -11.33 -8.02
N GLY A 158 -22.20 -12.40 -8.49
CA GLY A 158 -22.94 -12.43 -9.76
C GLY A 158 -24.32 -13.10 -9.66
N ASN A 159 -25.11 -12.96 -10.73
CA ASN A 159 -26.50 -13.43 -10.80
C ASN A 159 -26.61 -14.95 -11.06
N TYR A 160 -26.18 -15.77 -10.12
CA TYR A 160 -26.21 -17.23 -10.24
C TYR A 160 -26.28 -17.91 -8.87
N ASN A 161 -26.85 -19.12 -8.84
CA ASN A 161 -26.81 -20.03 -7.69
C ASN A 161 -26.73 -21.47 -8.21
N ALA A 162 -26.00 -22.34 -7.52
CA ALA A 162 -25.93 -23.75 -7.89
C ALA A 162 -27.30 -24.43 -7.72
N GLY A 163 -27.67 -25.28 -8.67
CA GLY A 163 -28.90 -26.08 -8.59
C GLY A 163 -30.23 -25.32 -8.75
N SER A 164 -30.21 -24.02 -9.04
CA SER A 164 -31.40 -23.19 -9.27
C SER A 164 -31.28 -22.32 -10.53
N SER A 165 -32.40 -22.01 -11.17
CA SER A 165 -32.49 -20.95 -12.18
C SER A 165 -32.59 -19.55 -11.58
N ASP A 166 -32.85 -19.46 -10.27
CA ASP A 166 -32.92 -18.22 -9.53
C ASP A 166 -31.49 -17.77 -9.19
N GLY A 167 -31.07 -16.60 -9.68
CA GLY A 167 -29.76 -16.05 -9.32
C GLY A 167 -29.79 -15.25 -8.01
N THR A 168 -28.70 -14.55 -7.69
CA THR A 168 -28.64 -13.67 -6.52
C THR A 168 -29.17 -12.27 -6.82
N GLU A 169 -29.27 -11.42 -5.81
CA GLU A 169 -29.62 -10.01 -6.00
C GLU A 169 -28.42 -9.14 -6.39
N GLY A 170 -28.69 -8.07 -7.13
CA GLY A 170 -27.69 -7.05 -7.47
C GLY A 170 -27.37 -6.12 -6.29
N PRO A 171 -26.30 -5.31 -6.37
CA PRO A 171 -25.39 -5.15 -7.51
C PRO A 171 -24.42 -6.33 -7.70
N TYR A 172 -23.74 -6.39 -8.85
CA TYR A 172 -22.79 -7.45 -9.21
C TYR A 172 -21.41 -6.91 -9.56
N LEU A 173 -20.39 -7.73 -9.41
CA LEU A 173 -19.05 -7.41 -9.91
C LEU A 173 -19.03 -7.45 -11.44
N PRO A 174 -18.19 -6.62 -12.09
CA PRO A 174 -17.86 -6.79 -13.50
C PRO A 174 -17.23 -8.16 -13.78
N THR A 175 -17.46 -8.71 -14.98
CA THR A 175 -16.96 -10.05 -15.38
C THR A 175 -15.45 -10.22 -15.18
N ALA A 176 -14.65 -9.16 -15.40
CA ALA A 176 -13.20 -9.22 -15.23
C ALA A 176 -12.76 -9.48 -13.77
N THR A 177 -13.63 -9.21 -12.81
CA THR A 177 -13.36 -9.32 -11.38
C THR A 177 -14.31 -10.28 -10.66
N ASP A 178 -15.26 -10.89 -11.36
CA ASP A 178 -16.06 -11.99 -10.84
C ASP A 178 -15.31 -13.31 -11.11
N ASN A 179 -14.30 -13.58 -10.29
CA ASN A 179 -13.53 -14.83 -10.28
C ASN A 179 -12.76 -15.01 -8.96
N TYR A 180 -12.23 -16.21 -8.72
CA TYR A 180 -11.56 -16.56 -7.46
C TYR A 180 -10.41 -15.64 -7.04
N ALA A 181 -9.67 -15.01 -7.96
CA ALA A 181 -8.58 -14.11 -7.58
C ALA A 181 -9.08 -12.85 -6.82
N TYR A 182 -10.32 -12.45 -7.08
CA TYR A 182 -10.95 -11.26 -6.50
C TYR A 182 -11.98 -11.60 -5.43
N SER A 183 -12.72 -12.70 -5.59
CA SER A 183 -13.66 -13.19 -4.58
C SER A 183 -13.79 -14.72 -4.62
N ILE A 184 -13.55 -15.36 -3.47
CA ILE A 184 -13.85 -16.78 -3.26
C ILE A 184 -15.35 -17.07 -3.30
N MET A 185 -16.20 -16.04 -3.18
CA MET A 185 -17.65 -16.14 -3.36
C MET A 185 -18.05 -16.27 -4.83
N SER A 186 -17.13 -16.10 -5.79
CA SER A 186 -17.39 -16.35 -7.21
C SER A 186 -17.53 -17.85 -7.50
N TYR A 187 -18.15 -18.20 -8.63
CA TYR A 187 -18.14 -19.57 -9.19
C TYR A 187 -17.16 -19.71 -10.35
N VAL A 188 -16.47 -18.63 -10.72
CA VAL A 188 -15.60 -18.57 -11.89
C VAL A 188 -14.16 -18.73 -11.45
N ASP A 189 -13.49 -19.73 -12.01
CA ASP A 189 -12.05 -19.92 -11.82
C ASP A 189 -11.26 -18.84 -12.57
N ASN A 190 -10.00 -18.66 -12.22
CA ASN A 190 -9.10 -17.77 -12.91
C ASN A 190 -7.88 -18.56 -13.41
N ASP A 191 -7.77 -18.70 -14.74
CA ASP A 191 -6.73 -19.49 -15.41
C ASP A 191 -5.29 -19.00 -15.12
N ALA A 192 -5.13 -17.80 -14.56
CA ALA A 192 -3.82 -17.30 -14.13
C ALA A 192 -3.41 -17.83 -12.74
N LEU A 193 -4.31 -18.40 -11.94
CA LEU A 193 -3.98 -18.96 -10.62
C LEU A 193 -3.12 -20.24 -10.75
N PRO A 194 -2.38 -20.62 -9.70
CA PRO A 194 -1.55 -21.82 -9.74
C PRO A 194 -2.40 -23.07 -9.92
N SER A 195 -2.08 -23.89 -10.92
CA SER A 195 -2.80 -25.13 -11.19
C SER A 195 -2.64 -26.16 -10.05
N GLY A 196 -3.70 -26.91 -9.75
CA GLY A 196 -3.63 -28.05 -8.84
C GLY A 196 -3.75 -27.71 -7.35
N SER A 197 -4.03 -26.45 -7.01
CA SER A 197 -4.36 -26.01 -5.65
C SER A 197 -5.50 -24.99 -5.67
N TYR A 198 -6.45 -25.14 -4.74
CA TYR A 198 -7.53 -24.18 -4.53
C TYR A 198 -7.20 -23.19 -3.41
N LEU A 199 -7.99 -22.12 -3.32
CA LEU A 199 -7.81 -21.05 -2.34
C LEU A 199 -7.98 -21.56 -0.91
N THR A 200 -7.15 -21.02 -0.01
CA THR A 200 -7.12 -21.40 1.41
C THR A 200 -7.70 -20.34 2.36
N GLY A 201 -8.20 -19.23 1.82
CA GLY A 201 -8.74 -18.11 2.58
C GLY A 201 -9.49 -17.12 1.70
N PRO A 202 -10.06 -16.05 2.29
CA PRO A 202 -10.77 -15.02 1.55
C PRO A 202 -9.87 -14.29 0.54
N SER A 203 -10.44 -13.92 -0.60
CA SER A 203 -9.75 -13.16 -1.66
C SER A 203 -9.88 -11.65 -1.46
N LEU A 204 -9.29 -10.87 -2.36
CA LEU A 204 -9.14 -9.41 -2.24
C LEU A 204 -10.42 -8.65 -1.83
N TYR A 205 -11.54 -8.89 -2.50
CA TYR A 205 -12.80 -8.18 -2.20
C TYR A 205 -13.60 -8.83 -1.08
N ASP A 206 -13.39 -10.12 -0.82
CA ASP A 206 -13.96 -10.77 0.36
C ASP A 206 -13.39 -10.16 1.64
N ILE A 207 -12.07 -9.91 1.68
CA ILE A 207 -11.40 -9.25 2.80
C ILE A 207 -11.96 -7.83 2.96
N ALA A 208 -12.09 -7.06 1.88
CA ALA A 208 -12.65 -5.71 1.96
C ALA A 208 -14.11 -5.73 2.49
N ALA A 209 -14.94 -6.66 2.02
CA ALA A 209 -16.34 -6.76 2.42
C ALA A 209 -16.50 -7.25 3.87
N ILE A 210 -15.72 -8.24 4.31
CA ILE A 210 -15.80 -8.74 5.68
C ILE A 210 -15.24 -7.74 6.69
N GLN A 211 -14.21 -6.97 6.32
CA GLN A 211 -13.71 -5.86 7.13
C GLN A 211 -14.69 -4.69 7.18
N TYR A 212 -15.45 -4.44 6.10
CA TYR A 212 -16.55 -3.49 6.14
C TYR A 212 -17.58 -3.91 7.20
N LEU A 213 -18.00 -5.17 7.21
CA LEU A 213 -18.99 -5.68 8.17
C LEU A 213 -18.49 -5.68 9.62
N TYR A 214 -17.29 -6.19 9.86
CA TYR A 214 -16.83 -6.55 11.23
C TYR A 214 -15.59 -5.78 11.70
N GLY A 215 -15.03 -4.91 10.86
CA GLY A 215 -13.79 -4.19 11.14
C GLY A 215 -12.56 -5.05 10.88
N ALA A 216 -11.45 -4.40 10.52
CA ALA A 216 -10.20 -5.08 10.20
C ALA A 216 -9.47 -5.59 11.46
N ASN A 217 -8.95 -6.82 11.41
CA ASN A 217 -8.14 -7.37 12.49
C ASN A 217 -6.69 -6.92 12.37
N THR A 218 -6.30 -5.89 13.11
CA THR A 218 -4.92 -5.37 13.10
C THR A 218 -4.00 -6.08 14.10
N ALA A 219 -4.45 -7.14 14.77
CA ALA A 219 -3.63 -7.93 15.68
C ALA A 219 -2.91 -9.09 14.96
N THR A 220 -3.45 -9.57 13.84
CA THR A 220 -2.76 -10.52 12.96
C THR A 220 -1.56 -9.85 12.33
N GLY A 221 -0.39 -10.51 12.36
CA GLY A 221 0.85 -9.95 11.79
C GLY A 221 1.42 -8.77 12.59
N ALA A 222 1.03 -8.57 13.86
CA ALA A 222 1.52 -7.46 14.65
C ALA A 222 3.05 -7.45 14.77
N GLY A 223 3.70 -6.44 14.19
CA GLY A 223 5.16 -6.26 14.17
C GLY A 223 5.76 -6.48 12.78
N ASP A 224 7.09 -6.47 12.70
CA ASP A 224 7.80 -6.63 11.42
C ASP A 224 7.75 -8.11 10.99
N THR A 225 7.08 -8.42 9.87
CA THR A 225 6.90 -9.80 9.36
C THR A 225 7.57 -10.00 8.00
N SER A 226 8.36 -11.07 7.84
CA SER A 226 8.90 -11.48 6.54
C SER A 226 8.10 -12.66 5.98
N TYR A 227 7.49 -12.48 4.81
CA TYR A 227 6.65 -13.45 4.12
C TYR A 227 7.41 -14.14 3.00
N THR A 228 7.80 -15.40 3.21
CA THR A 228 8.37 -16.24 2.14
C THR A 228 7.33 -16.48 1.04
N LEU A 229 7.68 -16.13 -0.19
CA LEU A 229 6.78 -16.27 -1.33
C LEU A 229 6.69 -17.73 -1.78
N ASN A 230 5.46 -18.18 -2.04
CA ASN A 230 5.16 -19.49 -2.61
C ASN A 230 4.31 -19.33 -3.87
N SER A 231 4.93 -19.47 -5.04
CA SER A 231 4.27 -19.35 -6.34
C SER A 231 3.38 -20.55 -6.70
N ALA A 232 3.41 -21.65 -5.93
CA ALA A 232 2.59 -22.84 -6.16
C ALA A 232 1.18 -22.75 -5.55
N SER A 233 0.87 -21.69 -4.80
CA SER A 233 -0.45 -21.47 -4.19
C SER A 233 -0.83 -20.00 -4.23
N PHE A 234 -2.09 -19.69 -4.52
CA PHE A 234 -2.59 -18.32 -4.42
C PHE A 234 -2.94 -17.96 -2.98
N THR A 235 -2.52 -16.78 -2.54
CA THR A 235 -2.92 -16.20 -1.25
C THR A 235 -3.24 -14.71 -1.38
N THR A 236 -4.17 -14.23 -0.57
CA THR A 236 -4.35 -12.79 -0.35
C THR A 236 -3.81 -12.45 1.03
N LEU A 237 -2.75 -11.65 1.08
CA LEU A 237 -2.11 -11.24 2.32
C LEU A 237 -2.89 -10.10 2.98
N TRP A 238 -3.06 -10.18 4.30
CA TRP A 238 -3.50 -9.07 5.14
C TRP A 238 -2.49 -8.89 6.27
N ASP A 239 -1.86 -7.72 6.31
CA ASP A 239 -1.00 -7.28 7.40
C ASP A 239 -0.92 -5.75 7.41
N ALA A 240 -1.54 -5.12 8.40
CA ALA A 240 -1.72 -3.67 8.44
C ALA A 240 -0.71 -2.94 9.32
N SER A 241 0.29 -3.65 9.86
CA SER A 241 1.22 -3.07 10.84
C SER A 241 2.64 -3.57 10.64
N GLY A 242 3.60 -2.84 11.23
CA GLY A 242 5.01 -3.19 11.12
C GLY A 242 5.63 -2.91 9.75
N ARG A 243 6.90 -3.30 9.62
CA ARG A 243 7.68 -3.23 8.38
C ARG A 243 7.74 -4.61 7.76
N ASN A 244 6.80 -4.89 6.88
CA ASN A 244 6.64 -6.22 6.32
C ASN A 244 7.44 -6.39 5.03
N GLY A 245 7.92 -7.61 4.82
CA GLY A 245 8.75 -7.98 3.68
C GLY A 245 8.15 -9.11 2.86
N LEU A 246 8.34 -9.05 1.54
CA LEU A 246 8.12 -10.17 0.63
C LEU A 246 9.47 -10.79 0.27
N ASP A 247 9.67 -12.06 0.61
CA ASP A 247 10.92 -12.77 0.37
C ASP A 247 10.76 -13.77 -0.79
N GLY A 248 11.20 -13.33 -1.97
CA GLY A 248 11.24 -14.09 -3.21
C GLY A 248 12.54 -14.84 -3.45
N SER A 249 13.50 -14.84 -2.52
CA SER A 249 14.87 -15.33 -2.75
C SER A 249 14.96 -16.80 -3.20
N ALA A 250 13.94 -17.62 -2.87
CA ALA A 250 13.84 -19.01 -3.29
C ALA A 250 13.25 -19.22 -4.69
N GLN A 251 12.74 -18.16 -5.33
CA GLN A 251 12.07 -18.22 -6.62
C GLN A 251 13.09 -18.18 -7.78
N THR A 252 12.81 -18.96 -8.82
CA THR A 252 13.64 -19.02 -10.04
C THR A 252 12.91 -18.49 -11.28
N ALA A 253 11.59 -18.34 -11.20
CA ALA A 253 10.82 -17.63 -12.22
C ALA A 253 10.94 -16.13 -11.98
N ALA A 254 10.92 -15.35 -13.06
CA ALA A 254 10.81 -13.89 -12.99
C ALA A 254 9.56 -13.48 -12.22
N LEU A 255 9.74 -12.68 -11.18
CA LEU A 255 8.70 -12.15 -10.32
C LEU A 255 8.26 -10.76 -10.81
N SER A 256 6.96 -10.52 -10.84
CA SER A 256 6.39 -9.17 -10.88
C SER A 256 5.74 -8.92 -9.52
N LEU A 257 6.43 -8.22 -8.63
CA LEU A 257 5.96 -7.90 -7.28
C LEU A 257 5.31 -6.50 -7.28
N ASP A 258 4.05 -6.42 -6.85
CA ASP A 258 3.36 -5.15 -6.63
C ASP A 258 3.17 -4.92 -5.13
N LEU A 259 3.89 -3.96 -4.56
CA LEU A 259 3.89 -3.68 -3.13
C LEU A 259 2.70 -2.83 -2.68
N ARG A 260 1.86 -2.37 -3.61
CA ARG A 260 0.72 -1.49 -3.31
C ARG A 260 -0.44 -2.32 -2.77
N ALA A 261 -1.15 -1.78 -1.78
CA ALA A 261 -2.38 -2.40 -1.28
C ALA A 261 -3.42 -2.51 -2.40
N GLY A 262 -4.05 -3.69 -2.52
CA GLY A 262 -4.91 -4.06 -3.64
C GLY A 262 -4.16 -4.49 -4.91
N GLY A 263 -2.83 -4.55 -4.86
CA GLY A 263 -1.95 -5.02 -5.93
C GLY A 263 -1.91 -6.55 -6.02
N PHE A 264 -1.51 -7.03 -7.19
CA PHE A 264 -1.37 -8.44 -7.52
C PHE A 264 0.04 -8.71 -8.02
N SER A 265 0.61 -9.84 -7.62
CA SER A 265 1.96 -10.26 -7.98
C SER A 265 1.97 -11.59 -8.73
N THR A 266 2.88 -11.73 -9.68
CA THR A 266 3.00 -12.92 -10.54
C THR A 266 4.40 -13.52 -10.52
N ALA A 267 4.49 -14.82 -10.80
CA ALA A 267 5.73 -15.53 -11.12
C ALA A 267 5.59 -16.04 -12.57
N GLY A 268 6.29 -15.40 -13.51
CA GLY A 268 5.95 -15.46 -14.92
C GLY A 268 4.51 -14.98 -15.15
N SER A 269 3.68 -15.82 -15.76
CA SER A 269 2.25 -15.54 -15.95
C SER A 269 1.35 -15.99 -14.80
N THR A 270 1.90 -16.70 -13.80
CA THR A 270 1.11 -17.27 -12.70
C THR A 270 0.85 -16.22 -11.64
N LEU A 271 -0.41 -15.89 -11.41
CA LEU A 271 -0.87 -15.02 -10.34
C LEU A 271 -0.91 -15.79 -9.01
N PHE A 272 -0.04 -15.43 -8.06
CA PHE A 272 0.09 -16.21 -6.82
C PHE A 272 -0.12 -15.38 -5.54
N LEU A 273 -0.12 -14.06 -5.64
CA LEU A 273 -0.25 -13.20 -4.47
C LEU A 273 -1.12 -11.99 -4.80
N ALA A 274 -2.02 -11.66 -3.89
CA ALA A 274 -2.67 -10.36 -3.79
C ALA A 274 -2.38 -9.73 -2.43
N LEU A 275 -2.30 -8.40 -2.37
CA LEU A 275 -2.25 -7.68 -1.11
C LEU A 275 -3.63 -7.09 -0.83
N ALA A 276 -4.24 -7.43 0.30
CA ALA A 276 -5.52 -6.84 0.70
C ALA A 276 -5.40 -5.31 0.85
N TYR A 277 -6.50 -4.58 0.63
CA TYR A 277 -6.53 -3.15 0.90
C TYR A 277 -6.19 -2.88 2.36
N GLY A 278 -5.29 -1.92 2.62
CA GLY A 278 -4.77 -1.62 3.96
C GLY A 278 -3.53 -2.43 4.37
N THR A 279 -3.10 -3.42 3.57
CA THR A 279 -1.84 -4.14 3.81
C THR A 279 -0.65 -3.22 3.60
N THR A 280 0.32 -3.25 4.51
CA THR A 280 1.57 -2.49 4.44
C THR A 280 2.73 -3.42 4.15
N ILE A 281 3.41 -3.22 3.02
CA ILE A 281 4.66 -3.89 2.65
C ILE A 281 5.71 -2.81 2.40
N GLN A 282 6.89 -2.96 2.98
CA GLN A 282 7.97 -1.97 2.83
C GLN A 282 9.28 -2.61 2.39
N GLN A 283 9.35 -3.94 2.39
CA GLN A 283 10.55 -4.67 1.96
C GLN A 283 10.19 -5.68 0.89
N ALA A 284 11.06 -5.85 -0.10
CA ALA A 284 10.94 -6.94 -1.05
C ALA A 284 12.31 -7.40 -1.53
N THR A 285 12.45 -8.71 -1.64
CA THR A 285 13.62 -9.39 -2.21
C THR A 285 13.14 -10.21 -3.39
N GLY A 286 13.73 -9.97 -4.57
CA GLY A 286 13.54 -10.79 -5.75
C GLY A 286 14.14 -12.19 -5.60
N GLY A 287 14.03 -12.99 -6.65
CA GLY A 287 14.61 -14.31 -6.78
C GLY A 287 15.89 -14.31 -7.61
N SER A 288 15.98 -15.28 -8.50
CA SER A 288 17.09 -15.45 -9.44
C SER A 288 16.70 -15.19 -10.90
N GLY A 289 15.47 -14.75 -11.14
CA GLY A 289 14.97 -14.36 -12.46
C GLY A 289 15.12 -12.86 -12.68
N ASP A 290 14.72 -12.38 -13.86
CA ASP A 290 14.69 -10.94 -14.14
C ASP A 290 13.42 -10.34 -13.53
N ASP A 291 13.53 -9.75 -12.34
CA ASP A 291 12.38 -9.37 -11.53
C ASP A 291 11.95 -7.92 -11.74
N SER A 292 10.67 -7.65 -11.51
CA SER A 292 10.08 -6.32 -11.56
C SER A 292 9.38 -6.03 -10.24
N ILE A 293 9.78 -4.96 -9.54
CA ILE A 293 9.20 -4.57 -8.25
C ILE A 293 8.54 -3.19 -8.38
N THR A 294 7.23 -3.10 -8.15
CA THR A 294 6.47 -1.84 -8.15
C THR A 294 6.37 -1.27 -6.75
N VAL A 295 6.87 -0.05 -6.56
CA VAL A 295 6.92 0.61 -5.25
C VAL A 295 5.54 1.06 -4.77
N ASN A 296 5.45 1.33 -3.47
CA ASN A 296 4.36 2.07 -2.86
C ASN A 296 4.90 3.33 -2.17
N SER A 297 4.02 4.13 -1.56
CA SER A 297 4.40 5.41 -0.94
C SER A 297 4.92 5.31 0.50
N LEU A 298 5.19 4.11 1.01
CA LEU A 298 5.58 3.89 2.42
C LEU A 298 7.10 3.99 2.64
N GLY A 299 7.86 4.22 1.57
CA GLY A 299 9.30 4.07 1.52
C GLY A 299 9.69 2.60 1.53
N ASN A 300 10.40 2.15 0.50
CA ASN A 300 10.72 0.74 0.30
C ASN A 300 12.21 0.43 0.41
N VAL A 301 12.55 -0.74 0.97
CA VAL A 301 13.89 -1.33 0.93
C VAL A 301 13.85 -2.55 0.03
N LEU A 302 14.49 -2.44 -1.13
CA LEU A 302 14.38 -3.39 -2.22
C LEU A 302 15.72 -4.04 -2.53
N ASP A 303 15.68 -5.35 -2.73
CA ASP A 303 16.78 -6.16 -3.23
C ASP A 303 16.30 -6.91 -4.48
N GLY A 304 16.93 -6.69 -5.62
CA GLY A 304 16.59 -7.41 -6.85
C GLY A 304 16.96 -8.89 -6.79
N GLY A 305 17.95 -9.25 -5.98
CA GLY A 305 18.49 -10.61 -5.96
C GLY A 305 19.48 -10.82 -7.11
N ALA A 306 19.33 -11.93 -7.83
CA ALA A 306 20.14 -12.22 -9.01
C ALA A 306 19.27 -12.12 -10.25
N GLY A 307 19.82 -11.66 -11.36
CA GLY A 307 19.05 -11.43 -12.57
C GLY A 307 19.32 -10.03 -13.10
N THR A 308 18.46 -9.58 -14.00
CA THR A 308 18.38 -8.17 -14.42
C THR A 308 17.07 -7.58 -13.91
N ASP A 309 17.16 -6.77 -12.87
CA ASP A 309 16.01 -6.38 -12.08
C ASP A 309 15.58 -4.94 -12.35
N THR A 310 14.28 -4.71 -12.28
CA THR A 310 13.64 -3.42 -12.57
C THR A 310 12.78 -2.95 -11.40
N VAL A 311 12.98 -1.71 -10.96
CA VAL A 311 12.05 -1.04 -10.03
C VAL A 311 11.13 -0.09 -10.78
N VAL A 312 9.84 -0.14 -10.47
CA VAL A 312 8.78 0.60 -11.17
C VAL A 312 8.18 1.66 -10.24
N PHE A 313 8.24 2.91 -10.68
CA PHE A 313 7.73 4.10 -10.00
C PHE A 313 6.46 4.63 -10.66
N SER A 314 5.62 5.32 -9.90
CA SER A 314 4.30 5.77 -10.37
C SER A 314 4.35 7.10 -11.14
N GLY A 315 5.33 7.95 -10.86
CA GLY A 315 5.49 9.29 -11.44
C GLY A 315 6.41 9.34 -12.66
N THR A 316 6.63 10.54 -13.20
CA THR A 316 7.55 10.77 -14.34
C THR A 316 8.99 10.86 -13.85
N ARG A 317 9.98 10.57 -14.70
CA ARG A 317 11.41 10.62 -14.31
C ARG A 317 11.80 11.94 -13.64
N SER A 318 11.27 13.07 -14.09
CA SER A 318 11.56 14.41 -13.54
C SER A 318 11.13 14.59 -12.08
N GLN A 319 10.22 13.76 -11.57
CA GLN A 319 9.75 13.81 -10.18
C GLN A 319 10.65 13.07 -9.20
N TYR A 320 11.72 12.43 -9.69
CA TYR A 320 12.61 11.62 -8.86
C TYR A 320 14.06 12.07 -8.93
N ARG A 321 14.74 11.95 -7.79
CA ARG A 321 16.17 12.10 -7.66
C ARG A 321 16.77 10.74 -7.30
N VAL A 322 17.85 10.37 -7.98
CA VAL A 322 18.53 9.08 -7.80
C VAL A 322 19.95 9.37 -7.32
N LEU A 323 20.31 8.86 -6.15
CA LEU A 323 21.59 9.09 -5.50
C LEU A 323 22.31 7.78 -5.22
N GLN A 324 23.62 7.75 -5.45
CA GLN A 324 24.44 6.70 -4.87
C GLN A 324 24.40 6.81 -3.34
N PHE A 325 24.06 5.74 -2.65
CA PHE A 325 23.97 5.72 -1.19
C PHE A 325 25.30 5.25 -0.57
N ASP A 326 25.59 3.96 -0.70
CA ASP A 326 26.86 3.33 -0.31
C ASP A 326 27.08 2.06 -1.17
N GLY A 327 27.93 1.12 -0.74
CA GLY A 327 28.46 -0.02 -1.50
C GLY A 327 27.47 -0.78 -2.39
N GLY A 328 27.20 -0.24 -3.58
CA GLY A 328 26.25 -0.77 -4.56
C GLY A 328 24.78 -0.43 -4.31
N ARG A 329 24.45 0.36 -3.28
CA ARG A 329 23.08 0.78 -2.97
C ARG A 329 22.77 2.18 -3.45
N TYR A 330 21.51 2.42 -3.77
CA TYR A 330 21.02 3.70 -4.30
C TYR A 330 19.76 4.15 -3.57
N VAL A 331 19.61 5.45 -3.38
CA VAL A 331 18.36 6.03 -2.90
C VAL A 331 17.64 6.68 -4.07
N VAL A 332 16.39 6.32 -4.27
CA VAL A 332 15.47 7.03 -5.15
C VAL A 332 14.48 7.78 -4.26
N SER A 333 14.34 9.08 -4.47
CA SER A 333 13.44 9.93 -3.70
C SER A 333 12.55 10.72 -4.64
N GLY A 334 11.26 10.83 -4.34
CA GLY A 334 10.33 11.54 -5.21
C GLY A 334 8.86 11.34 -4.83
N ALA A 335 8.00 11.21 -5.84
CA ALA A 335 6.55 11.14 -5.65
C ALA A 335 6.07 9.90 -4.85
N ASP A 336 6.85 8.82 -4.85
CA ASP A 336 6.56 7.59 -4.08
C ASP A 336 7.30 7.53 -2.73
N GLY A 337 7.86 8.65 -2.25
CA GLY A 337 8.66 8.68 -1.03
C GLY A 337 10.12 8.35 -1.28
N ASN A 338 10.77 7.75 -0.28
CA ASN A 338 12.19 7.41 -0.31
C ASN A 338 12.35 5.88 -0.41
N ASP A 339 13.08 5.41 -1.41
CA ASP A 339 13.32 3.99 -1.65
C ASP A 339 14.83 3.69 -1.67
N LEU A 340 15.24 2.61 -1.01
CA LEU A 340 16.62 2.15 -0.94
C LEU A 340 16.76 0.86 -1.73
N LEU A 341 17.56 0.92 -2.79
CA LEU A 341 17.67 -0.12 -3.81
C LEU A 341 19.03 -0.81 -3.72
N THR A 342 19.03 -2.14 -3.80
CA THR A 342 20.21 -3.01 -3.88
C THR A 342 20.00 -4.00 -5.02
N GLY A 343 21.05 -4.26 -5.82
CA GLY A 343 20.95 -5.24 -6.92
C GLY A 343 19.88 -4.91 -7.96
N ILE A 344 19.74 -3.62 -8.34
CA ILE A 344 18.77 -3.18 -9.35
C ILE A 344 19.50 -2.58 -10.54
N GLU A 345 19.18 -3.04 -11.75
CA GLU A 345 19.81 -2.57 -12.99
C GLU A 345 19.00 -1.47 -13.67
N TYR A 346 17.67 -1.51 -13.60
CA TYR A 346 16.78 -0.61 -14.32
C TYR A 346 15.74 0.07 -13.44
N LEU A 347 15.41 1.31 -13.82
CA LEU A 347 14.29 2.06 -13.25
C LEU A 347 13.26 2.31 -14.35
N ARG A 348 11.99 2.04 -14.07
CA ARG A 348 10.87 2.36 -14.93
C ARG A 348 9.99 3.41 -14.27
N PHE A 349 9.86 4.55 -14.92
CA PHE A 349 8.95 5.63 -14.57
C PHE A 349 7.73 5.57 -15.49
N SER A 350 6.69 6.35 -15.18
CA SER A 350 5.46 6.41 -15.98
C SER A 350 5.67 6.88 -17.43
N ASP A 351 6.73 7.65 -17.69
CA ASP A 351 7.06 8.24 -18.99
C ASP A 351 8.24 7.59 -19.70
N THR A 352 9.11 6.86 -18.99
CA THR A 352 10.33 6.28 -19.56
C THR A 352 10.93 5.14 -18.74
N GLY A 353 11.75 4.30 -19.35
CA GLY A 353 12.60 3.31 -18.69
C GLY A 353 14.07 3.58 -18.97
N THR A 354 14.92 3.46 -17.95
CA THR A 354 16.35 3.78 -18.05
C THR A 354 17.18 2.89 -17.15
N ALA A 355 18.44 2.66 -17.53
CA ALA A 355 19.41 2.04 -16.64
C ALA A 355 19.55 2.90 -15.37
N LEU A 356 19.63 2.25 -14.21
CA LEU A 356 19.79 2.90 -12.92
C LEU A 356 21.06 3.76 -12.93
N ALA A 357 22.18 3.20 -13.39
CA ALA A 357 23.47 3.90 -13.44
C ALA A 357 23.42 5.20 -14.26
N ALA A 358 22.62 5.24 -15.34
CA ALA A 358 22.45 6.45 -16.17
C ALA A 358 21.55 7.50 -15.50
N SER A 359 20.82 7.13 -14.45
CA SER A 359 19.90 8.02 -13.73
C SER A 359 20.52 8.71 -12.53
N VAL A 360 21.69 8.27 -12.08
CA VAL A 360 22.36 8.78 -10.87
C VAL A 360 22.75 10.24 -11.06
N SER A 361 22.27 11.11 -10.18
CA SER A 361 22.48 12.56 -10.23
C SER A 361 23.30 13.09 -9.04
N GLY A 362 24.01 12.22 -8.33
CA GLY A 362 24.86 12.58 -7.19
C GLY A 362 24.99 11.46 -6.17
N SER A 363 25.49 11.81 -4.99
CA SER A 363 25.62 10.91 -3.85
C SER A 363 24.79 11.40 -2.67
N PHE A 364 24.38 10.47 -1.82
CA PHE A 364 23.72 10.77 -0.56
C PHE A 364 24.67 11.55 0.37
N ASP A 365 24.18 12.68 0.88
CA ASP A 365 24.92 13.52 1.83
C ASP A 365 24.35 13.32 3.24
N ALA A 366 25.02 12.46 4.01
CA ALA A 366 24.59 12.11 5.36
C ALA A 366 24.63 13.31 6.33
N LEU A 367 25.56 14.25 6.15
CA LEU A 367 25.62 15.44 7.00
C LEU A 367 24.47 16.39 6.66
N ARG A 368 24.15 16.55 5.38
CA ARG A 368 22.98 17.35 4.98
C ARG A 368 21.67 16.72 5.47
N TYR A 369 21.57 15.40 5.42
CA TYR A 369 20.46 14.66 6.01
C TYR A 369 20.34 14.93 7.53
N ILE A 370 21.44 14.85 8.28
CA ILE A 370 21.46 15.18 9.71
C ILE A 370 21.06 16.65 9.94
N ALA A 371 21.65 17.58 9.18
CA ALA A 371 21.37 19.00 9.29
C ALA A 371 19.91 19.37 9.00
N SER A 372 19.18 18.52 8.28
CA SER A 372 17.77 18.72 7.94
C SER A 372 16.82 18.53 9.13
N SER A 373 17.27 18.04 10.28
CA SER A 373 16.42 17.86 11.46
C SER A 373 17.17 18.02 12.78
N GLY A 374 16.62 18.84 13.68
CA GLY A 374 17.27 19.17 14.96
C GLY A 374 17.47 17.98 15.92
N ASP A 375 16.59 16.98 15.87
CA ASP A 375 16.73 15.73 16.62
C ASP A 375 17.91 14.89 16.11
N LEU A 376 18.11 14.82 14.79
CA LEU A 376 19.28 14.15 14.20
C LEU A 376 20.57 14.88 14.56
N ILE A 377 20.58 16.22 14.52
CA ILE A 377 21.72 17.03 14.98
C ILE A 377 22.05 16.71 16.44
N ALA A 378 21.04 16.65 17.31
CA ALA A 378 21.23 16.36 18.73
C ALA A 378 21.71 14.92 18.98
N ALA A 379 21.24 13.94 18.18
CA ALA A 379 21.57 12.54 18.35
C ALA A 379 22.95 12.17 17.77
N PHE A 380 23.30 12.73 16.60
CA PHE A 380 24.44 12.25 15.81
C PHE A 380 25.54 13.29 15.61
N GLY A 381 25.24 14.59 15.76
CA GLY A 381 26.21 15.63 15.44
C GLY A 381 26.75 15.47 14.01
N THR A 382 28.07 15.49 13.85
CA THR A 382 28.73 15.31 12.54
C THR A 382 29.12 13.86 12.23
N ASP A 383 28.53 12.88 12.92
CA ASP A 383 28.71 11.46 12.61
C ASP A 383 27.90 11.05 11.36
N ALA A 384 28.53 11.20 10.20
CA ALA A 384 27.96 10.81 8.92
C ALA A 384 27.61 9.31 8.85
N GLY A 385 28.35 8.44 9.54
CA GLY A 385 28.07 7.00 9.56
C GLY A 385 26.76 6.69 10.28
N ALA A 386 26.55 7.33 11.44
CA ALA A 386 25.29 7.24 12.17
C ALA A 386 24.12 7.82 11.37
N GLY A 387 24.32 8.94 10.66
CA GLY A 387 23.32 9.52 9.75
C GLY A 387 22.89 8.56 8.64
N THR A 388 23.86 7.95 7.94
CA THR A 388 23.61 6.92 6.92
C THR A 388 22.86 5.73 7.50
N GLN A 389 23.30 5.19 8.64
CA GLN A 389 22.64 4.07 9.29
C GLN A 389 21.20 4.42 9.71
N HIS A 390 20.99 5.60 10.28
CA HIS A 390 19.67 6.07 10.68
C HIS A 390 18.73 6.19 9.49
N PHE A 391 19.18 6.76 8.38
CA PHE A 391 18.38 6.84 7.16
C PHE A 391 17.94 5.45 6.68
N ALA A 392 18.88 4.51 6.57
CA ALA A 392 18.61 3.17 6.05
C ALA A 392 17.69 2.32 6.94
N THR A 393 17.59 2.63 8.24
CA THR A 393 16.83 1.82 9.22
C THR A 393 15.53 2.48 9.69
N ASN A 394 15.46 3.81 9.68
CA ASN A 394 14.33 4.58 10.22
C ASN A 394 13.92 5.74 9.29
N GLY A 395 14.88 6.58 8.89
CA GLY A 395 14.61 7.82 8.16
C GLY A 395 13.86 7.65 6.84
N LEU A 396 14.08 6.52 6.16
CA LEU A 396 13.35 6.12 4.97
C LEU A 396 11.84 5.97 5.26
N TYR A 397 11.49 5.24 6.32
CA TYR A 397 10.09 5.01 6.73
C TYR A 397 9.45 6.23 7.40
N GLU A 398 10.27 7.11 7.99
CA GLU A 398 9.82 8.38 8.56
C GLU A 398 9.55 9.46 7.49
N GLY A 399 9.90 9.20 6.22
CA GLY A 399 9.78 10.18 5.14
C GLY A 399 10.68 11.40 5.35
N ARG A 400 11.83 11.23 6.02
CA ARG A 400 12.74 12.34 6.34
C ARG A 400 13.27 12.99 5.07
N SER A 401 13.36 14.32 5.10
CA SER A 401 13.90 15.09 3.99
C SER A 401 15.41 14.84 3.82
N LEU A 402 15.83 14.62 2.58
CA LEU A 402 17.23 14.47 2.20
C LEU A 402 17.91 15.80 1.86
N THR A 403 17.10 16.85 1.66
CA THR A 403 17.56 18.16 1.16
C THR A 403 17.03 19.32 2.02
N GLY A 404 16.44 19.05 3.18
CA GLY A 404 15.76 20.02 4.03
C GLY A 404 16.65 21.11 4.62
N PHE A 405 17.97 20.92 4.59
CA PHE A 405 18.96 21.95 4.87
C PHE A 405 19.67 22.37 3.58
N ASP A 406 19.62 23.65 3.21
CA ASP A 406 20.36 24.19 2.07
C ASP A 406 21.67 24.87 2.52
N PRO A 407 22.84 24.28 2.22
CA PRO A 407 24.11 24.85 2.61
C PRO A 407 24.45 26.14 1.86
N TYR A 408 23.98 26.32 0.63
CA TYR A 408 24.28 27.52 -0.15
C TYR A 408 23.43 28.69 0.31
N ASN A 409 22.15 28.47 0.63
CA ASN A 409 21.33 29.51 1.25
C ASN A 409 21.93 29.95 2.59
N TYR A 410 22.31 28.97 3.42
CA TYR A 410 22.94 29.23 4.70
C TYR A 410 24.25 30.00 4.57
N LEU A 411 25.12 29.65 3.61
CA LEU A 411 26.32 30.45 3.32
C LEU A 411 25.95 31.86 2.87
N ALA A 412 25.10 32.00 1.85
CA ALA A 412 24.75 33.27 1.24
C ALA A 412 24.14 34.28 2.23
N GLY A 413 23.43 33.79 3.24
CA GLY A 413 22.83 34.62 4.29
C GLY A 413 23.81 35.20 5.31
N TYR A 414 25.01 34.64 5.45
CA TYR A 414 25.94 34.98 6.54
C TYR A 414 27.33 35.37 6.03
N GLY A 415 27.64 36.67 6.10
CA GLY A 415 28.92 37.22 5.63
C GLY A 415 30.15 36.66 6.35
N ASP A 416 30.03 36.34 7.64
CA ASP A 416 31.09 35.67 8.41
C ASP A 416 31.39 34.26 7.86
N LEU A 417 30.36 33.48 7.55
CA LEU A 417 30.51 32.15 6.98
C LEU A 417 31.07 32.21 5.56
N LEU A 418 30.62 33.18 4.76
CA LEU A 418 31.16 33.43 3.43
C LEU A 418 32.66 33.77 3.45
N ASN A 419 33.10 34.55 4.43
CA ASN A 419 34.51 34.89 4.61
C ASN A 419 35.34 33.70 5.09
N ALA A 420 34.74 32.82 5.91
CA ALA A 420 35.42 31.66 6.46
C ALA A 420 35.49 30.48 5.49
N PHE A 421 34.41 30.20 4.75
CA PHE A 421 34.21 28.96 4.00
C PHE A 421 34.04 29.17 2.50
N GLY A 422 33.78 30.41 2.03
CA GLY A 422 33.49 30.66 0.62
C GLY A 422 32.24 29.89 0.16
N SER A 423 32.42 29.01 -0.82
CA SER A 423 31.36 28.15 -1.37
C SER A 423 31.44 26.68 -0.88
N ASP A 424 32.20 26.40 0.18
CA ASP A 424 32.33 25.04 0.72
C ASP A 424 31.05 24.63 1.46
N ALA A 425 30.15 23.95 0.73
CA ALA A 425 28.90 23.42 1.27
C ALA A 425 29.13 22.44 2.43
N GLY A 426 30.18 21.61 2.38
CA GLY A 426 30.48 20.64 3.43
C GLY A 426 30.96 21.30 4.73
N ALA A 427 31.71 22.40 4.64
CA ALA A 427 32.07 23.21 5.79
C ALA A 427 30.85 23.94 6.38
N ALA A 428 29.98 24.48 5.52
CA ALA A 428 28.74 25.14 5.94
C ALA A 428 27.80 24.19 6.70
N THR A 429 27.57 22.98 6.16
CA THR A 429 26.74 21.95 6.80
C THR A 429 27.31 21.54 8.15
N ARG A 430 28.62 21.28 8.25
CA ARG A 430 29.27 20.96 9.54
C ARG A 430 29.13 22.09 10.55
N HIS A 431 29.36 23.34 10.13
CA HIS A 431 29.17 24.48 11.00
C HIS A 431 27.73 24.59 11.50
N TYR A 432 26.73 24.37 10.63
CA TYR A 432 25.33 24.43 11.05
C TYR A 432 25.02 23.39 12.12
N ILE A 433 25.47 22.14 11.94
CA ILE A 433 25.31 21.05 12.91
C ILE A 433 25.99 21.38 14.25
N GLU A 434 27.24 21.83 14.22
CA GLU A 434 28.06 22.02 15.43
C GLU A 434 27.71 23.31 16.20
N PHE A 435 27.29 24.35 15.48
CA PHE A 435 27.10 25.70 16.02
C PHE A 435 25.77 26.33 15.56
N GLY A 436 25.54 26.43 14.25
CA GLY A 436 24.48 27.26 13.68
C GLY A 436 23.07 26.96 14.21
N ASN A 437 22.71 25.67 14.34
CA ASN A 437 21.43 25.24 14.88
C ASN A 437 21.25 25.67 16.34
N ARG A 438 22.28 25.49 17.19
CA ARG A 438 22.26 25.91 18.60
C ARG A 438 22.27 27.42 18.77
N GLU A 439 22.93 28.14 17.85
CA GLU A 439 22.93 29.60 17.80
C GLU A 439 21.59 30.19 17.34
N GLY A 440 20.68 29.36 16.82
CA GLY A 440 19.41 29.82 16.26
C GLY A 440 19.57 30.52 14.91
N ARG A 441 20.66 30.24 14.16
CA ARG A 441 20.84 30.77 12.81
C ARG A 441 19.78 30.19 11.87
N SER A 442 19.26 31.04 10.98
CA SER A 442 18.28 30.63 9.97
C SER A 442 19.00 29.96 8.79
N ALA A 443 18.52 28.79 8.37
CA ALA A 443 19.02 28.09 7.19
C ALA A 443 18.45 28.64 5.86
N THR A 444 17.50 29.59 5.92
CA THR A 444 16.80 30.17 4.77
C THR A 444 16.87 31.70 4.75
N LEU A 445 17.96 32.26 5.27
CA LEU A 445 18.12 33.71 5.43
C LEU A 445 18.30 34.45 4.10
N PHE A 446 18.87 33.79 3.08
CA PHE A 446 19.09 34.39 1.78
C PHE A 446 17.81 34.39 0.95
N ASP A 447 17.40 35.57 0.45
CA ASP A 447 16.20 35.74 -0.36
C ASP A 447 16.47 35.37 -1.83
N THR A 448 16.56 34.07 -2.08
CA THR A 448 16.83 33.48 -3.40
C THR A 448 15.83 33.94 -4.45
N LEU A 449 14.54 33.99 -4.11
CA LEU A 449 13.50 34.39 -5.06
C LEU A 449 13.60 35.85 -5.48
N SER A 450 13.91 36.78 -4.56
CA SER A 450 14.13 38.18 -4.92
C SER A 450 15.36 38.36 -5.81
N TYR A 451 16.43 37.62 -5.48
CA TYR A 451 17.65 37.63 -6.26
C TYR A 451 17.40 37.12 -7.68
N GLU A 452 16.77 35.96 -7.81
CA GLU A 452 16.50 35.35 -9.10
C GLU A 452 15.53 36.17 -9.96
N ALA A 453 14.40 36.61 -9.38
CA ALA A 453 13.41 37.40 -10.12
C ALA A 453 13.99 38.73 -10.63
N SER A 454 14.95 39.31 -9.91
CA SER A 454 15.63 40.56 -10.29
C SER A 454 16.73 40.38 -11.33
N ASN A 455 17.13 39.14 -11.63
CA ASN A 455 18.22 38.82 -12.57
C ASN A 455 17.74 37.75 -13.56
N PRO A 456 17.00 38.14 -14.62
CA PRO A 456 16.34 37.19 -15.52
C PRO A 456 17.29 36.26 -16.30
N ASP A 457 18.58 36.61 -16.40
CA ASP A 457 19.61 35.71 -16.92
C ASP A 457 19.79 34.46 -16.05
N LEU A 458 19.52 34.56 -14.74
CA LEU A 458 19.55 33.41 -13.83
C LEU A 458 18.34 32.49 -14.04
N ILE A 459 17.15 33.06 -14.27
CA ILE A 459 15.95 32.27 -14.62
C ILE A 459 16.21 31.49 -15.90
N ALA A 460 16.82 32.13 -16.90
CA ALA A 460 17.17 31.48 -18.17
C ALA A 460 18.25 30.39 -18.01
N ALA A 461 19.20 30.57 -17.09
CA ALA A 461 20.33 29.67 -16.91
C ALA A 461 20.01 28.47 -15.99
N PHE A 462 19.26 28.70 -14.91
CA PHE A 462 19.08 27.75 -13.81
C PHE A 462 17.62 27.33 -13.58
N GLY A 463 16.65 28.08 -14.10
CA GLY A 463 15.24 27.72 -14.03
C GLY A 463 14.72 27.63 -12.59
N SER A 464 14.52 26.42 -12.07
CA SER A 464 14.04 26.18 -10.71
C SER A 464 15.12 25.67 -9.75
N ASP A 465 16.39 25.65 -10.18
CA ASP A 465 17.52 25.21 -9.37
C ASP A 465 18.00 26.33 -8.43
N SER A 466 17.35 26.43 -7.26
CA SER A 466 17.66 27.45 -6.26
C SER A 466 19.10 27.36 -5.73
N GLU A 467 19.63 26.14 -5.58
CA GLU A 467 21.00 25.94 -5.11
C GLU A 467 22.02 26.49 -6.12
N ALA A 468 21.78 26.32 -7.42
CA ALA A 468 22.62 26.93 -8.45
C ALA A 468 22.56 28.46 -8.44
N VAL A 469 21.38 29.03 -8.20
CA VAL A 469 21.18 30.49 -8.07
C VAL A 469 21.94 31.05 -6.85
N GLU A 470 21.88 30.36 -5.72
CA GLU A 470 22.56 30.74 -4.49
C GLU A 470 24.08 30.61 -4.63
N LEU A 471 24.56 29.51 -5.24
CA LEU A 471 25.97 29.35 -5.57
C LEU A 471 26.45 30.45 -6.52
N HIS A 472 25.64 30.84 -7.51
CA HIS A 472 25.98 31.96 -8.39
C HIS A 472 26.15 33.27 -7.62
N TYR A 473 25.28 33.57 -6.64
CA TYR A 473 25.46 34.75 -5.78
C TYR A 473 26.78 34.70 -5.00
N ILE A 474 27.09 33.54 -4.39
CA ILE A 474 28.30 33.33 -3.58
C ILE A 474 29.57 33.54 -4.42
N VAL A 475 29.60 33.04 -5.65
CA VAL A 475 30.81 33.04 -6.48
C VAL A 475 30.94 34.32 -7.32
N TYR A 476 29.84 34.86 -7.83
CA TYR A 476 29.85 35.97 -8.80
C TYR A 476 28.99 37.14 -8.34
N GLY A 477 27.69 36.89 -8.08
CA GLY A 477 26.68 37.94 -7.97
C GLY A 477 26.98 39.03 -6.93
N ARG A 478 27.53 38.64 -5.78
CA ARG A 478 27.91 39.59 -4.72
C ARG A 478 29.07 40.53 -5.13
N PHE A 479 29.94 40.09 -6.02
CA PHE A 479 31.06 40.88 -6.53
C PHE A 479 30.66 41.75 -7.73
N GLU A 480 29.63 41.33 -8.46
CA GLU A 480 29.04 42.07 -9.56
C GLU A 480 28.09 43.18 -9.10
N GLY A 481 27.60 43.12 -7.85
CA GLY A 481 26.61 44.05 -7.32
C GLY A 481 25.21 43.82 -7.90
N ARG A 482 24.86 42.56 -8.19
CA ARG A 482 23.57 42.15 -8.75
C ARG A 482 22.41 42.57 -7.84
N SER A 483 21.27 42.90 -8.45
CA SER A 483 20.12 43.47 -7.75
C SER A 483 19.24 42.41 -7.09
N PHE A 484 18.55 42.80 -6.01
CA PHE A 484 17.47 42.04 -5.36
C PHE A 484 16.10 42.72 -5.50
N THR A 485 16.07 43.92 -6.08
CA THR A 485 14.89 44.78 -6.09
C THR A 485 14.54 45.31 -7.48
N ALA A 486 15.18 44.78 -8.54
CA ALA A 486 14.87 45.18 -9.90
C ALA A 486 13.50 44.66 -10.36
N PHE A 487 13.04 43.54 -9.79
CA PHE A 487 11.70 43.01 -10.03
C PHE A 487 10.69 43.57 -9.01
N ASP A 488 9.69 44.29 -9.51
CA ASP A 488 8.58 44.79 -8.71
C ASP A 488 7.40 43.80 -8.75
N ALA A 489 7.30 42.98 -7.70
CA ALA A 489 6.23 42.00 -7.56
C ALA A 489 4.82 42.63 -7.49
N ALA A 490 4.69 43.85 -6.96
CA ALA A 490 3.41 44.52 -6.85
C ALA A 490 2.95 45.06 -8.22
N ALA A 491 3.88 45.66 -8.98
CA ALA A 491 3.62 46.06 -10.36
C ALA A 491 3.27 44.86 -11.24
N TYR A 492 4.01 43.76 -11.08
CA TYR A 492 3.74 42.51 -11.81
C TYR A 492 2.33 41.98 -11.57
N LEU A 493 1.84 41.97 -10.31
CA LEU A 493 0.46 41.56 -10.02
C LEU A 493 -0.58 42.55 -10.55
N ALA A 494 -0.27 43.85 -10.55
CA ALA A 494 -1.18 44.88 -11.04
C ALA A 494 -1.46 44.75 -12.54
N VAL A 495 -0.47 44.34 -13.34
CA VAL A 495 -0.61 44.15 -14.79
C VAL A 495 -0.98 42.72 -15.20
N ASN A 496 -0.89 41.74 -14.29
CA ASN A 496 -1.29 40.34 -14.50
C ASN A 496 -2.39 39.92 -13.49
N PRO A 497 -3.66 40.34 -13.68
CA PRO A 497 -4.73 40.09 -12.71
C PRO A 497 -5.10 38.60 -12.57
N ASP A 498 -4.86 37.79 -13.60
CA ASP A 498 -5.01 36.33 -13.54
C ASP A 498 -4.01 35.71 -12.56
N VAL A 499 -2.75 36.15 -12.61
CA VAL A 499 -1.72 35.73 -11.66
C VAL A 499 -2.06 36.22 -10.26
N ALA A 500 -2.49 37.48 -10.12
CA ALA A 500 -2.91 38.03 -8.84
C ALA A 500 -4.02 37.22 -8.18
N ALA A 501 -5.00 36.75 -8.97
CA ALA A 501 -6.02 35.83 -8.49
C ALA A 501 -5.43 34.46 -8.10
N ALA A 502 -4.58 33.87 -8.96
CA ALA A 502 -3.98 32.56 -8.73
C ALA A 502 -3.12 32.51 -7.45
N VAL A 503 -2.36 33.58 -7.17
CA VAL A 503 -1.48 33.66 -5.99
C VAL A 503 -2.12 34.42 -4.82
N SER A 504 -3.42 34.73 -4.90
CA SER A 504 -4.17 35.49 -3.88
C SER A 504 -3.48 36.80 -3.44
N GLY A 505 -2.86 37.51 -4.38
CA GLY A 505 -2.14 38.76 -4.15
C GLY A 505 -0.80 38.63 -3.41
N SER A 506 -0.30 37.42 -3.19
CA SER A 506 0.99 37.19 -2.51
C SER A 506 2.16 37.72 -3.33
N LEU A 507 2.98 38.62 -2.76
CA LEU A 507 4.20 39.13 -3.42
C LEU A 507 5.27 38.04 -3.58
N THR A 508 5.38 37.12 -2.62
CA THR A 508 6.25 35.94 -2.76
C THR A 508 5.71 35.01 -3.83
N GLY A 509 4.38 34.80 -3.85
CA GLY A 509 3.72 34.02 -4.90
C GLY A 509 3.92 34.63 -6.29
N ALA A 510 3.94 35.96 -6.41
CA ALA A 510 4.23 36.68 -7.64
C ALA A 510 5.65 36.41 -8.15
N LYS A 511 6.66 36.48 -7.27
CA LYS A 511 8.06 36.14 -7.61
C LYS A 511 8.17 34.68 -8.03
N GLN A 512 7.60 33.77 -7.26
CA GLN A 512 7.58 32.34 -7.58
C GLN A 512 6.95 32.09 -8.95
N HIS A 513 5.78 32.69 -9.22
CA HIS A 513 5.10 32.56 -10.51
C HIS A 513 5.97 33.09 -11.65
N TYR A 514 6.57 34.28 -11.48
CA TYR A 514 7.42 34.87 -12.51
C TYR A 514 8.62 33.98 -12.85
N VAL A 515 9.34 33.49 -11.83
CA VAL A 515 10.48 32.57 -12.01
C VAL A 515 10.04 31.24 -12.64
N SER A 516 8.92 30.67 -12.18
CA SER A 516 8.49 29.33 -12.61
C SER A 516 7.82 29.33 -14.01
N TYR A 517 7.15 30.42 -14.38
CA TYR A 517 6.31 30.49 -15.58
C TYR A 517 6.40 31.84 -16.28
N GLY A 518 6.23 32.93 -15.53
CA GLY A 518 5.99 34.26 -16.11
C GLY A 518 7.10 34.78 -17.01
N TYR A 519 8.37 34.46 -16.73
CA TYR A 519 9.50 34.79 -17.59
C TYR A 519 9.42 34.07 -18.94
N ALA A 520 9.19 32.76 -18.93
CA ALA A 520 9.07 31.95 -20.15
C ALA A 520 7.83 32.31 -20.98
N GLU A 521 6.75 32.72 -20.31
CA GLU A 521 5.51 33.21 -20.94
C GLU A 521 5.62 34.63 -21.50
N GLY A 522 6.68 35.39 -21.17
CA GLY A 522 6.83 36.78 -21.59
C GLY A 522 5.82 37.73 -20.93
N ARG A 523 5.44 37.46 -19.67
CA ARG A 523 4.46 38.28 -18.93
C ARG A 523 4.93 39.72 -18.76
N ALA A 524 3.99 40.67 -18.83
CA ALA A 524 4.27 42.09 -18.61
C ALA A 524 4.75 42.33 -17.16
N LEU A 525 5.72 43.23 -16.98
CA LEU A 525 6.36 43.48 -15.68
C LEU A 525 5.89 44.75 -14.97
N ALA A 526 5.39 45.74 -15.72
CA ALA A 526 4.93 47.02 -15.21
C ALA A 526 3.99 47.70 -16.19
#